data_AF-A0A2I2ACS2-F1
#
_entry.id   AF-A0A2I2ACS2-F1
#
_cell.length_a   1.000
_cell.length_b   1.000
_cell.length_c   1.000
_cell.angle_alpha   90.00
_cell.angle_beta   90.00
_cell.angle_gamma   90.00
#
_symmetry.space_group_name_H-M   'P 1'
#
loop_
_entity.id
_entity.type
_entity.pdbx_description
1 polymer ?
#
loop_
_entity_poly.entity_id
_entity_poly.type
_entity_poly.pdbx_seq_one_letter_code
_entity_poly.pdbx_strand_id
1 'polypeptide(L)'
;MQEQLTAAKTAGKRVIFLTHFVPHRDLLWARPTHFSKPRYERVYEMVNAFLGSQRLADLLEAYPNVYYTFYGHVHGHHPALTHGQLTYFNQAVGVRRRHEWQAADFENQWLASLQEIKIN
;
A
#
# COMPACT_ATOMS: atom_id res chain seq x y z
N MET A 1 3.70 -16.55 7.37
CA MET A 1 4.31 -15.61 6.40
C MET A 1 5.83 -15.76 6.36
N GLN A 2 6.55 -15.51 7.46
CA GLN A 2 8.01 -15.60 7.48
C GLN A 2 8.56 -16.95 6.97
N GLU A 3 7.97 -18.07 7.39
CA GLU A 3 8.32 -19.41 6.89
C GLU A 3 8.18 -19.55 5.38
N GLN A 4 7.10 -19.01 4.79
CA GLN A 4 6.86 -19.08 3.35
C GLN A 4 7.84 -18.21 2.57
N LEU A 5 8.19 -17.02 3.09
CA LEU A 5 9.21 -16.15 2.51
C LEU A 5 10.60 -16.80 2.56
N THR A 6 10.93 -17.46 3.66
CA THR A 6 12.16 -18.25 3.80
C THR A 6 12.19 -19.41 2.82
N ALA A 7 11.12 -20.19 2.73
CA ALA A 7 11.03 -21.31 1.78
C ALA A 7 11.17 -20.83 0.32
N ALA A 8 10.53 -19.72 -0.04
CA ALA A 8 10.67 -19.11 -1.36
C ALA A 8 12.12 -18.67 -1.63
N LYS A 9 12.78 -18.05 -0.65
CA LYS A 9 14.19 -17.64 -0.75
C LYS A 9 15.10 -18.84 -0.95
N THR A 10 14.95 -19.90 -0.14
CA THR A 10 15.73 -21.14 -0.25
C THR A 10 15.52 -21.82 -1.61
N ALA A 11 14.31 -21.75 -2.16
CA ALA A 11 13.98 -22.28 -3.48
C ALA A 11 14.38 -21.34 -4.65
N GLY A 12 15.07 -20.22 -4.40
CA GLY A 12 15.49 -19.26 -5.42
C GLY A 12 14.33 -18.53 -6.11
N LYS A 13 13.15 -18.46 -5.48
CA LYS A 13 11.96 -17.83 -6.04
C LYS A 13 11.95 -16.32 -5.81
N ARG A 14 11.48 -15.60 -6.81
CA ARG A 14 11.10 -14.19 -6.70
C ARG A 14 9.66 -14.08 -6.20
N VAL A 15 9.40 -13.12 -5.32
CA VAL A 15 8.12 -12.97 -4.63
C VAL A 15 7.49 -11.63 -4.99
N ILE A 16 6.23 -11.72 -5.40
CA ILE A 16 5.26 -10.62 -5.38
C ILE A 16 4.36 -10.86 -4.18
N PHE A 17 4.21 -9.86 -3.33
CA PHE A 17 3.39 -9.93 -2.14
C PHE A 17 2.08 -9.14 -2.34
N LEU A 18 0.96 -9.69 -1.88
CA LEU A 18 -0.35 -9.06 -1.98
C LEU A 18 -0.95 -8.92 -0.58
N THR A 19 -1.44 -7.74 -0.26
CA THR A 19 -2.17 -7.46 0.98
C THR A 19 -3.30 -6.48 0.71
N HIS A 20 -4.33 -6.45 1.55
CA HIS A 20 -5.32 -5.38 1.48
C HIS A 20 -4.81 -4.13 2.22
N PHE A 21 -4.24 -4.31 3.41
CA PHE A 21 -3.83 -3.23 4.31
C PHE A 21 -2.50 -2.57 3.90
N VAL A 22 -2.29 -1.34 4.38
CA VAL A 22 -1.09 -0.54 4.09
C VAL A 22 0.15 -1.14 4.76
N PRO A 23 1.18 -1.54 3.99
CA PRO A 23 2.33 -2.25 4.53
C PRO A 23 3.39 -1.32 5.14
N HIS A 24 3.47 -0.06 4.71
CA HIS A 24 4.51 0.89 5.10
C HIS A 24 3.89 2.22 5.54
N ARG A 25 4.36 2.82 6.64
CA ARG A 25 3.75 4.04 7.21
C ARG A 25 3.78 5.24 6.27
N ASP A 26 4.82 5.35 5.43
CA ASP A 26 4.99 6.46 4.48
C ASP A 26 4.00 6.39 3.30
N LEU A 27 3.24 5.29 3.19
CA LEU A 27 2.15 5.12 2.23
C LEU A 27 0.79 5.59 2.78
N LEU A 28 0.74 6.06 4.03
CA LEU A 28 -0.45 6.66 4.61
C LEU A 28 -0.61 8.10 4.12
N TRP A 29 -1.86 8.58 4.06
CA TRP A 29 -2.13 9.97 3.74
C TRP A 29 -1.43 10.91 4.73
N ALA A 30 -0.83 11.99 4.21
CA ALA A 30 -0.22 13.00 5.05
C ALA A 30 -1.24 13.58 6.03
N ARG A 31 -0.81 13.80 7.27
CA ARG A 31 -1.63 14.44 8.28
C ARG A 31 -2.08 15.83 7.78
N PRO A 32 -3.39 16.13 7.76
CA PRO A 32 -3.87 17.47 7.44
C PRO A 32 -3.29 18.51 8.40
N THR A 33 -2.57 19.51 7.87
CA THR A 33 -1.90 20.55 8.67
C THR A 33 -2.88 21.56 9.29
N HIS A 34 -4.07 21.71 8.72
CA HIS A 34 -5.10 22.65 9.17
C HIS A 34 -5.93 22.15 10.37
N PHE A 35 -5.79 20.89 10.77
CA PHE A 35 -6.48 20.32 11.94
C PHE A 35 -5.51 20.16 13.11
N SER A 36 -5.44 21.18 13.96
CA SER A 36 -4.53 21.26 15.11
C SER A 36 -5.21 21.06 16.48
N LYS A 37 -6.51 20.75 16.53
CA LYS A 37 -7.18 20.46 17.81
C LYS A 37 -6.86 19.02 18.26
N PRO A 38 -6.53 18.78 19.55
CA PRO A 38 -6.17 17.44 20.06
C PRO A 38 -7.17 16.32 19.75
N ARG A 39 -8.46 16.64 19.70
CA ARG A 39 -9.51 15.67 19.34
C ARG A 39 -9.36 15.10 17.93
N TYR A 40 -8.90 15.92 16.97
CA TYR A 40 -8.72 15.50 15.58
C TYR A 40 -7.44 14.68 15.43
N GLU A 41 -6.41 14.98 16.23
CA GLU A 41 -5.18 14.18 16.30
C GLU A 41 -5.49 12.76 16.74
N ARG A 42 -6.25 12.60 17.83
CA ARG A 42 -6.63 11.29 18.34
C ARG A 42 -7.46 10.49 17.34
N VAL A 43 -8.38 11.14 16.62
CA VAL A 43 -9.16 10.46 15.57
C VAL A 43 -8.26 10.04 14.40
N TYR A 44 -7.32 10.88 13.98
CA TYR A 44 -6.36 10.56 12.92
C TYR A 44 -5.46 9.37 13.32
N GLU A 45 -4.88 9.39 14.52
CA GLU A 45 -4.06 8.29 15.03
C GLU A 45 -4.86 6.98 15.14
N MET A 46 -6.10 7.07 15.63
CA MET A 46 -6.99 5.91 15.73
C MET A 46 -7.29 5.33 14.34
N VAL A 47 -7.61 6.17 13.35
CA VAL A 47 -7.82 5.71 11.97
C VAL A 47 -6.56 5.04 11.43
N ASN A 48 -5.39 5.67 11.58
CA ASN A 48 -4.12 5.10 11.13
C ASN A 48 -3.82 3.74 11.74
N ALA A 49 -4.19 3.49 12.99
CA ALA A 49 -4.02 2.19 13.64
C ALA A 49 -4.81 1.06 12.97
N PHE A 50 -5.87 1.36 12.22
CA PHE A 50 -6.62 0.37 11.44
C PHE A 50 -6.16 0.25 9.98
N LEU A 51 -5.31 1.16 9.50
CA LEU A 51 -4.92 1.19 8.08
C LEU A 51 -3.87 0.14 7.73
N GLY A 52 -3.02 -0.26 8.68
CA GLY A 52 -1.95 -1.23 8.40
C GLY A 52 -0.89 -1.33 9.48
N SER A 53 0.28 -1.87 9.13
CA SER A 53 1.34 -2.15 10.10
C SER A 53 2.74 -2.05 9.50
N GLN A 54 3.59 -1.19 10.08
CA GLN A 54 5.00 -1.06 9.71
C GLN A 54 5.78 -2.38 9.88
N ARG A 55 5.38 -3.23 10.84
CA ARG A 55 6.02 -4.54 11.06
C ARG A 55 5.94 -5.43 9.82
N LEU A 56 4.93 -5.23 8.95
CA LEU A 56 4.84 -5.95 7.68
C LEU A 56 5.91 -5.48 6.71
N ALA A 57 6.08 -4.17 6.50
CA ALA A 57 7.19 -3.63 5.71
C ALA A 57 8.55 -4.12 6.23
N ASP A 58 8.80 -3.99 7.54
CA ASP A 58 10.07 -4.42 8.13
C ASP A 58 10.36 -5.90 7.85
N LEU A 59 9.33 -6.75 7.89
CA LEU A 59 9.44 -8.16 7.52
C LEU A 59 9.72 -8.32 6.02
N LEU A 60 8.96 -7.68 5.14
CA LEU A 60 9.10 -7.87 3.69
C LEU A 60 10.46 -7.35 3.17
N GLU A 61 10.92 -6.23 3.70
CA GLU A 61 12.18 -5.58 3.31
C GLU A 61 13.41 -6.39 3.76
N ALA A 62 13.30 -7.18 4.83
CA ALA A 62 14.34 -8.12 5.26
C ALA A 62 14.52 -9.31 4.29
N TYR A 63 13.59 -9.53 3.35
CA TYR A 63 13.69 -10.60 2.35
C TYR A 63 14.11 -10.03 0.97
N PRO A 64 15.35 -10.29 0.51
CA PRO A 64 15.86 -9.72 -0.74
C PRO A 64 15.18 -10.27 -2.00
N ASN A 65 14.42 -11.36 -1.87
CA ASN A 65 13.68 -11.97 -2.96
C ASN A 65 12.24 -11.46 -3.08
N VAL A 66 11.82 -10.50 -2.24
CA VAL A 66 10.54 -9.78 -2.37
C VAL A 66 10.80 -8.46 -3.10
N TYR A 67 10.19 -8.31 -4.29
CA TYR A 67 10.46 -7.16 -5.17
C TYR A 67 9.27 -6.22 -5.30
N TYR A 68 8.05 -6.76 -5.25
CA TYR A 68 6.83 -5.98 -5.43
C TYR A 68 5.81 -6.33 -4.37
N THR A 69 5.20 -5.31 -3.78
CA THR A 69 4.04 -5.46 -2.89
C THR A 69 2.89 -4.64 -3.43
N PHE A 70 1.76 -5.29 -3.69
CA PHE A 70 0.52 -4.58 -4.02
C PHE A 70 -0.37 -4.53 -2.80
N TYR A 71 -0.92 -3.34 -2.56
CA TYR A 71 -1.81 -3.07 -1.45
C TYR A 71 -3.02 -2.23 -1.89
N GLY A 72 -3.94 -2.01 -0.95
CA GLY A 72 -5.09 -1.14 -1.14
C GLY A 72 -5.49 -0.47 0.17
N HIS A 73 -6.78 -0.55 0.49
CA HIS A 73 -7.40 -0.03 1.71
C HIS A 73 -7.41 1.51 1.83
N VAL A 74 -6.28 2.17 1.59
CA VAL A 74 -6.23 3.63 1.39
C VAL A 74 -6.63 3.94 -0.05
N HIS A 75 -7.87 4.38 -0.23
CA HIS A 75 -8.37 4.78 -1.55
C HIS A 75 -7.62 6.01 -2.09
N GLY A 76 -7.67 6.17 -3.41
CA GLY A 76 -7.06 7.29 -4.14
C GLY A 76 -5.75 6.90 -4.84
N HIS A 77 -5.17 7.85 -5.55
CA HIS A 77 -3.93 7.65 -6.27
C HIS A 77 -2.72 7.92 -5.36
N HIS A 78 -1.91 6.90 -5.12
CA HIS A 78 -0.67 7.00 -4.36
C HIS A 78 0.51 6.69 -5.27
N PRO A 79 1.57 7.53 -5.29
CA PRO A 79 2.76 7.20 -6.05
C PRO A 79 3.37 5.90 -5.49
N ALA A 80 4.00 5.12 -6.36
CA ALA A 80 4.76 3.96 -5.92
C ALA A 80 5.89 4.40 -4.98
N LEU A 81 6.08 3.64 -3.89
CA LEU A 81 7.19 3.84 -2.97
C LEU A 81 8.20 2.72 -3.19
N THR A 82 9.44 3.09 -3.45
CA THR A 82 10.55 2.13 -3.47
C THR A 82 11.39 2.32 -2.22
N HIS A 83 11.60 1.24 -1.47
CA HIS A 83 12.52 1.20 -0.34
C HIS A 83 13.43 -0.02 -0.48
N GLY A 84 14.74 0.22 -0.65
CA GLY A 84 15.70 -0.83 -1.00
C GLY A 84 15.33 -1.53 -2.32
N GLN A 85 15.19 -2.85 -2.27
CA GLN A 85 14.78 -3.69 -3.43
C GLN A 85 13.26 -3.78 -3.64
N LEU A 86 12.46 -3.34 -2.67
CA LEU A 86 11.01 -3.55 -2.65
C LEU A 86 10.28 -2.29 -3.13
N THR A 87 9.37 -2.45 -4.08
CA THR A 87 8.46 -1.40 -4.51
C THR A 87 7.02 -1.72 -4.13
N TYR A 88 6.33 -0.74 -3.54
CA TYR A 88 4.95 -0.80 -3.10
C TYR A 88 4.03 -0.08 -4.10
N PHE A 89 2.91 -0.71 -4.47
CA PHE A 89 1.91 -0.16 -5.38
C PHE A 89 0.52 -0.19 -4.77
N ASN A 90 -0.20 0.93 -4.82
CA ASN A 90 -1.59 1.00 -4.40
C ASN A 90 -2.52 0.78 -5.59
N GLN A 91 -3.31 -0.29 -5.54
CA GLN A 91 -4.26 -0.64 -6.61
C GLN A 91 -5.72 -0.42 -6.21
N ALA A 92 -5.97 0.43 -5.21
CA ALA A 92 -7.33 0.78 -4.81
C ALA A 92 -8.01 1.68 -5.85
N VAL A 93 -9.10 1.20 -6.45
CA VAL A 93 -9.98 1.98 -7.34
C VAL A 93 -10.73 3.08 -6.56
N GLY A 94 -11.04 2.83 -5.29
CA GLY A 94 -11.81 3.72 -4.42
C GLY A 94 -13.32 3.64 -4.64
N VAL A 95 -14.07 4.62 -4.11
CA VAL A 95 -15.54 4.69 -4.24
C VAL A 95 -16.05 6.03 -4.78
N ARG A 96 -16.99 5.96 -5.75
CA ARG A 96 -17.62 7.16 -6.33
C ARG A 96 -18.38 8.02 -5.32
N ARG A 97 -19.02 7.39 -4.32
CA ARG A 97 -19.94 8.04 -3.36
C ARG A 97 -19.28 9.15 -2.52
N ARG A 98 -17.96 9.26 -2.52
CA ARG A 98 -17.19 10.25 -1.75
C ARG A 98 -16.37 11.21 -2.63
N HIS A 99 -16.66 11.29 -3.93
CA HIS A 99 -15.87 12.07 -4.90
C HIS A 99 -14.38 11.67 -4.93
N GLU A 100 -14.07 10.40 -4.60
CA GLU A 100 -12.70 9.89 -4.63
C GLU A 100 -12.24 9.64 -6.08
N TRP A 101 -13.18 9.23 -6.94
CA TRP A 101 -12.91 8.99 -8.35
C TRP A 101 -12.69 10.31 -9.09
N GLN A 102 -11.64 10.34 -9.92
CA GLN A 102 -11.37 11.44 -10.84
C GLN A 102 -12.05 11.20 -12.21
N ALA A 103 -12.45 9.95 -12.48
CA ALA A 103 -13.19 9.57 -13.68
C ALA A 103 -14.71 9.52 -13.44
N ALA A 104 -15.48 9.65 -14.53
CA ALA A 104 -16.94 9.69 -14.49
C ALA A 104 -17.59 8.31 -14.20
N ASP A 105 -16.88 7.24 -14.57
CA ASP A 105 -17.36 5.86 -14.47
C ASP A 105 -16.27 4.92 -13.92
N PHE A 106 -16.72 3.71 -13.59
CA PHE A 106 -15.87 2.69 -12.99
C PHE A 106 -14.76 2.22 -13.93
N GLU A 107 -15.07 2.04 -15.22
CA GLU A 107 -14.12 1.48 -16.19
C GLU A 107 -12.93 2.41 -16.37
N ASN A 108 -13.19 3.70 -16.58
CA ASN A 108 -12.14 4.72 -16.69
C ASN A 108 -11.36 4.89 -15.38
N GLN A 109 -12.03 4.80 -14.22
CA GLN A 109 -11.32 4.85 -12.93
C GLN A 109 -10.43 3.62 -12.73
N TRP A 110 -10.92 2.43 -13.09
CA TRP A 110 -10.17 1.18 -12.99
C TRP A 110 -8.96 1.18 -13.93
N LEU A 111 -9.13 1.62 -15.17
CA LEU A 111 -8.04 1.78 -16.14
C LEU A 111 -6.98 2.77 -15.63
N ALA A 112 -7.39 3.88 -15.02
CA ALA A 112 -6.47 4.86 -14.43
C ALA A 112 -5.71 4.32 -13.20
N SER A 113 -6.24 3.30 -12.53
CA SER A 113 -5.60 2.61 -11.40
C SER A 113 -4.84 1.35 -11.81
N LEU A 114 -4.83 1.00 -13.10
CA LEU A 114 -4.15 -0.19 -13.60
C LEU A 114 -2.63 0.00 -13.55
N GLN A 115 -1.91 -0.98 -13.00
CA GLN A 115 -0.46 -1.00 -12.97
C GLN A 115 0.06 -2.20 -13.76
N GLU A 116 0.89 -1.93 -14.77
CA GLU A 116 1.67 -2.96 -15.45
C GLU A 116 3.08 -3.02 -14.84
N ILE A 117 3.54 -4.21 -14.49
CA ILE A 117 4.91 -4.43 -14.02
C ILE A 117 5.61 -5.47 -14.90
N LYS A 118 6.85 -5.19 -15.26
CA LYS A 118 7.71 -6.14 -15.97
C LYS A 118 8.44 -7.01 -14.96
N ILE A 119 8.22 -8.31 -15.04
CA ILE A 119 8.91 -9.30 -14.22
C ILE A 119 10.11 -9.80 -15.05
N ASN A 120 11.28 -9.18 -14.86
CA ASN A 120 12.54 -9.57 -15.54
C ASN A 120 13.14 -10.82 -14.93
#